data_AF-A0A3S0EGS1-F1
#
_entry.id   AF-A0A3S0EGS1-F1
#
_cell.length_a   1.000
_cell.length_b   1.000
_cell.length_c   1.000
_cell.angle_alpha   90.00
_cell.angle_beta   90.00
_cell.angle_gamma   90.00
#
_symmetry.space_group_name_H-M   'P 1'
#
loop_
_entity.id
_entity.type
_entity.pdbx_description
1 polymer ?
#
loop_
_entity_poly.entity_id
_entity_poly.type
_entity_poly.pdbx_seq_one_letter_code
_entity_poly.pdbx_strand_id
1 'polypeptide(L)' 'FNHNLETVARLYRAVRPGADYAASLRLIADMKARHPALPTKSGLMLGLGETDEEVLAAMRDLRAHHCDILTLGQ' A
#
# COMPACT_ATOMS: atom_id res chain seq x y z
N PHE A 1 -6.60 10.78 -4.07
CA PHE A 1 -7.22 9.58 -3.51
C PHE A 1 -6.27 8.98 -2.47
N ASN A 2 -6.77 8.61 -1.29
CA ASN A 2 -5.95 8.04 -0.23
C ASN A 2 -6.49 6.66 0.15
N HIS A 3 -5.62 5.65 0.10
CA HIS A 3 -5.91 4.30 0.60
C HIS A 3 -4.61 3.68 1.12
N ASN A 4 -4.54 3.46 2.43
CA ASN A 4 -3.36 2.89 3.04
C ASN A 4 -3.30 1.37 2.82
N LEU A 5 -2.08 0.86 2.65
CA LEU A 5 -1.78 -0.56 2.72
C LEU A 5 -1.56 -1.00 4.18
N GLU A 6 -1.13 -0.08 5.04
CA GLU A 6 -0.88 -0.24 6.49
C GLU A 6 0.29 -1.15 6.83
N THR A 7 0.48 -2.28 6.15
CA THR A 7 1.59 -3.22 6.41
C THR A 7 1.95 -4.06 5.18
N VAL A 8 2.95 -4.93 5.33
CA VAL A 8 3.43 -5.87 4.29
C VAL A 8 2.49 -7.05 4.09
N ALA A 9 2.56 -7.69 2.91
CA ALA A 9 1.64 -8.76 2.51
C ALA A 9 1.51 -9.90 3.53
N ARG A 10 2.62 -10.33 4.14
CA ARG A 10 2.63 -11.41 5.15
C ARG A 10 1.82 -11.06 6.40
N LEU A 11 1.91 -9.82 6.86
CA LEU A 11 1.24 -9.35 8.08
C LEU A 11 -0.17 -8.83 7.82
N TYR A 12 -0.53 -8.62 6.55
CA TYR A 12 -1.72 -7.90 6.14
C TYR A 12 -3.01 -8.43 6.77
N ARG A 13 -3.23 -9.75 6.76
CA ARG A 13 -4.44 -10.35 7.32
C ARG A 13 -4.53 -10.21 8.84
N ALA A 14 -3.39 -10.16 9.52
CA ALA A 14 -3.35 -9.98 10.97
C ALA A 14 -3.63 -8.52 11.35
N VAL A 15 -3.08 -7.56 10.60
CA VAL A 15 -3.23 -6.12 10.87
C VAL A 15 -4.56 -5.56 10.34
N ARG A 16 -5.07 -6.09 9.22
CA ARG A 16 -6.31 -5.65 8.57
C ARG A 16 -7.29 -6.81 8.32
N PRO A 17 -7.95 -7.34 9.35
CA PRO A 17 -8.95 -8.38 9.18
C PRO A 17 -10.05 -7.96 8.20
N GLY A 18 -10.32 -8.79 7.18
CA GLY A 18 -11.34 -8.52 6.16
C GLY A 18 -10.89 -7.67 4.97
N ALA A 19 -9.65 -7.17 4.98
CA ALA A 19 -9.05 -6.54 3.80
C ALA A 19 -8.14 -7.53 3.07
N ASP A 20 -7.99 -7.33 1.76
CA ASP A 20 -7.05 -8.05 0.91
C ASP A 20 -5.96 -7.11 0.37
N TYR A 21 -4.71 -7.57 0.39
CA TYR A 21 -3.53 -6.80 -0.01
C TYR A 21 -3.58 -6.49 -1.51
N ALA A 22 -3.84 -7.50 -2.34
CA ALA A 22 -3.90 -7.34 -3.79
C ALA A 22 -5.10 -6.48 -4.21
N ALA A 23 -6.26 -6.63 -3.56
CA ALA A 23 -7.42 -5.78 -3.80
C ALA A 23 -7.14 -4.31 -3.47
N SER A 24 -6.35 -4.06 -2.42
CA SER A 24 -5.97 -2.69 -2.02
C SER A 24 -5.03 -2.04 -3.05
N LEU A 25 -4.09 -2.80 -3.59
CA LEU A 25 -3.24 -2.34 -4.69
C LEU A 25 -4.04 -2.08 -5.98
N ARG A 26 -4.98 -2.99 -6.33
CA ARG A 26 -5.88 -2.79 -7.47
C ARG A 26 -6.73 -1.54 -7.32
N LEU A 27 -7.28 -1.28 -6.14
CA LEU A 27 -8.07 -0.08 -5.88
C LEU A 27 -7.26 1.21 -6.15
N ILE A 28 -5.99 1.24 -5.75
CA ILE A 28 -5.09 2.38 -6.02
C ILE A 28 -4.86 2.52 -7.53
N ALA A 29 -4.51 1.43 -8.22
CA ALA A 29 -4.28 1.43 -9.66
C ALA A 29 -5.54 1.86 -10.45
N ASP A 30 -6.71 1.34 -10.10
CA ASP A 30 -7.99 1.67 -10.74
C ASP A 30 -8.33 3.15 -10.55
N MET A 31 -8.08 3.70 -9.36
CA MET A 31 -8.28 5.13 -9.10
C MET A 31 -7.33 5.99 -9.92
N LYS A 32 -6.06 5.60 -10.06
CA LYS A 32 -5.10 6.32 -10.90
C LYS A 32 -5.48 6.25 -12.38
N ALA A 33 -5.91 5.08 -12.87
CA ALA A 33 -6.32 4.88 -14.25
C ALA A 33 -7.56 5.72 -14.61
N ARG A 34 -8.56 5.77 -13.72
CA ARG A 34 -9.79 6.56 -13.93
C ARG A 34 -9.58 8.06 -13.76
N HIS A 35 -8.65 8.47 -12.90
CA HIS A 35 -8.38 9.88 -12.61
C HIS A 35 -6.88 10.18 -12.62
N PRO A 36 -6.21 10.21 -13.79
CA PRO A 36 -4.75 10.30 -13.88
C PRO A 36 -4.14 11.55 -13.20
N ALA A 37 -4.89 12.66 -13.23
CA ALA A 37 -4.49 13.93 -12.62
C ALA A 37 -4.66 13.97 -11.10
N LEU A 38 -5.42 13.03 -10.51
CA LEU A 38 -5.62 12.96 -9.06
C LEU A 38 -4.43 12.23 -8.42
N PRO A 39 -3.69 12.85 -7.48
CA PRO A 39 -2.62 12.16 -6.78
C PRO A 39 -3.17 11.00 -5.96
N THR A 40 -2.51 9.85 -6.04
CA THR A 40 -2.77 8.67 -5.22
C THR A 40 -1.77 8.59 -4.07
N LYS A 41 -2.26 8.25 -2.89
CA LYS A 41 -1.47 8.16 -1.67
C LYS A 41 -1.74 6.84 -0.95
N SER A 42 -0.68 6.28 -0.38
CA SER A 42 -0.75 5.16 0.56
C SER A 42 0.21 5.37 1.74
N GLY A 43 0.07 4.52 2.75
CA GLY A 43 0.88 4.55 3.97
C GLY A 43 1.20 3.14 4.46
N LEU A 44 2.35 3.02 5.11
CA LEU A 44 2.80 1.84 5.85
C LEU A 44 3.15 2.25 7.28
N MET A 45 2.67 1.49 8.26
CA MET A 45 3.14 1.54 9.65
C MET A 45 4.28 0.54 9.81
N LEU A 46 5.39 1.00 10.39
CA LEU A 46 6.58 0.21 10.67
C LEU A 46 6.59 -0.22 12.15
N GLY A 47 7.32 -1.28 12.47
CA GLY A 47 7.41 -1.84 13.81
C GLY A 47 6.35 -2.89 14.12
N LEU A 48 5.68 -3.45 13.11
CA LEU A 48 4.67 -4.51 13.27
C LEU A 48 5.25 -5.92 13.13
N GLY A 49 6.57 -6.03 12.89
CA GLY A 49 7.30 -7.29 12.72
C GLY A 49 7.62 -7.62 11.26
N GLU A 50 7.55 -6.63 10.37
CA GLU A 50 8.04 -6.68 8.99
C GLU A 50 9.57 -6.64 8.94
N THR A 51 10.14 -7.16 7.85
CA THR A 51 11.57 -6.95 7.52
C THR A 51 11.73 -5.82 6.50
N ASP A 52 12.92 -5.25 6.41
CA ASP A 52 13.25 -4.24 5.40
C ASP A 52 12.99 -4.73 3.97
N GLU A 53 13.27 -6.01 3.66
CA GLU A 53 12.99 -6.60 2.35
C GLU A 53 11.50 -6.63 2.04
N GLU A 54 10.65 -6.91 3.03
CA GLU A 54 9.20 -6.91 2.87
C GLU A 54 8.66 -5.49 2.69
N VAL A 55 9.22 -4.52 3.41
CA VAL A 55 8.89 -3.10 3.20
C VAL A 55 9.27 -2.67 1.78
N LEU A 56 10.48 -3.01 1.33
CA LEU A 56 10.93 -2.71 -0.03
C LEU A 56 10.05 -3.40 -1.09
N ALA A 57 9.58 -4.63 -0.83
CA ALA A 57 8.63 -5.31 -1.70
C ALA A 57 7.30 -4.54 -1.77
N ALA A 58 6.74 -4.12 -0.62
CA ALA A 58 5.52 -3.32 -0.58
C ALA A 58 5.67 -1.96 -1.28
N MET A 59 6.84 -1.32 -1.17
CA MET A 59 7.15 -0.09 -1.90
C MET A 59 7.18 -0.31 -3.42
N ARG A 60 7.78 -1.42 -3.89
CA ARG A 60 7.78 -1.79 -5.32
C ARG A 60 6.37 -2.06 -5.82
N ASP A 61 5.56 -2.77 -5.03
CA ASP A 61 4.16 -3.04 -5.36
C ASP A 61 3.36 -1.76 -5.51
N LEU A 62 3.46 -0.84 -4.54
CA LEU A 62 2.78 0.46 -4.59
C LEU A 62 3.23 1.26 -5.82
N ARG A 63 4.52 1.25 -6.14
CA ARG A 63 5.04 1.93 -7.33
C ARG A 63 4.52 1.31 -8.63
N ALA A 64 4.47 -0.03 -8.72
CA ALA A 64 3.91 -0.74 -9.85
C ALA A 64 2.42 -0.46 -10.07
N HIS A 65 1.70 -0.11 -9.00
CA HIS A 65 0.29 0.30 -9.03
C HIS A 65 0.10 1.81 -9.09
N HIS A 66 1.13 2.54 -9.50
CA HIS A 66 1.12 3.99 -9.74
C HIS A 66 0.73 4.84 -8.52
N CYS A 67 1.03 4.38 -7.30
CA CYS A 67 0.97 5.22 -6.12
C CYS A 67 1.96 6.40 -6.25
N ASP A 68 1.47 7.62 -6.09
CA ASP A 68 2.30 8.83 -6.24
C ASP A 68 3.02 9.22 -4.94
N ILE A 69 2.35 9.03 -3.80
CA ILE A 69 2.81 9.47 -2.48
C ILE A 69 2.81 8.28 -1.52
N LEU A 70 3.93 8.03 -0.87
CA LEU A 70 4.05 7.06 0.22
C LEU A 70 4.43 7.76 1.51
N THR A 71 3.73 7.43 2.59
CA THR A 71 4.13 7.79 3.96
C THR A 71 4.57 6.56 4.73
N LEU A 72 5.70 6.67 5.44
CA LEU A 72 6.18 5.68 6.38
C LEU A 72 6.10 6.29 7.78
N GLY A 73 5.40 5.62 8.69
CA GLY A 73 5.23 6.06 10.07
C GLY A 73 5.57 4.95 11.06
N GLN A 74 5.83 5.35 12.30
CA GLN A 74 6.01 4.47 13.46
C GLN A 74 4.94 4.80 14.49
#